data_AF-A0AAE3E051-F1
#
_entry.id   AF-A0AAE3E051-F1
#
_cell.length_a   1.000
_cell.length_b   1.000
_cell.length_c   1.000
_cell.angle_alpha   90.00
_cell.angle_beta   90.00
_cell.angle_gamma   90.00
#
_symmetry.space_group_name_H-M   'P 1'
#
loop_
_entity.id
_entity.type
_entity.pdbx_description
1 polymer ?
#
loop_
_entity_poly.entity_id
_entity_poly.type
_entity_poly.pdbx_seq_one_letter_code
_entity_poly.pdbx_strand_id
1 'polypeptide(L)'
;MMSFCQYFLCFAIFSFIGWAYETVYYSIQQRKFVNSGFLSTCFCPIYGMGAMLDLILLGWIENPLILFFAGMVVTCSLEYFVSWLLETLFHKRWWDYTGWPGNINGRVCLIGGIAFGTFTVALIKLIAPVTIDMIDSVSLPALHIMTCVIAFVMIADTVKTVKCMDSSKLWYVEKQAEFMDELRNGRCVGLVKKIKDTFRR
;
A
#
# COMPACT_ATOMS: atom_id res chain seq x y z
N MET A 1 22.87 3.06 14.29
CA MET A 1 21.57 2.41 14.58
C MET A 1 20.51 3.49 14.49
N MET A 2 19.46 3.30 13.68
CA MET A 2 18.42 4.32 13.50
C MET A 2 17.65 4.54 14.81
N SER A 3 17.33 5.79 15.09
CA SER A 3 16.46 6.19 16.19
C SER A 3 14.99 5.86 15.88
N PHE A 4 14.17 5.82 16.93
CA PHE A 4 12.72 5.65 16.78
C PHE A 4 12.10 6.66 15.81
N CYS A 5 12.52 7.92 15.88
CA CYS A 5 11.99 8.97 15.02
C CYS A 5 12.34 8.72 13.54
N GLN A 6 13.55 8.25 13.24
CA GLN A 6 13.94 7.89 11.87
C GLN A 6 13.09 6.71 11.34
N TYR A 7 12.88 5.67 12.16
CA TYR A 7 11.99 4.56 11.79
C TYR A 7 10.55 5.01 11.56
N PHE A 8 10.02 5.90 12.42
CA PHE A 8 8.68 6.44 12.26
C PHE A 8 8.54 7.28 10.99
N LEU A 9 9.54 8.11 10.66
CA LEU A 9 9.53 8.89 9.43
C LEU A 9 9.65 8.00 8.18
N CYS A 10 10.47 6.95 8.20
CA CYS A 10 10.48 5.93 7.15
C CYS A 10 9.09 5.32 6.97
N PHE A 11 8.45 4.88 8.06
CA PHE A 11 7.09 4.36 8.04
C PHE A 11 6.10 5.34 7.42
N ALA A 12 6.15 6.61 7.80
CA ALA A 12 5.26 7.64 7.27
C ALA A 12 5.50 7.91 5.78
N ILE A 13 6.75 7.99 5.34
CA ILE A 13 7.11 8.18 3.92
C ILE A 13 6.65 6.98 3.10
N PHE A 14 6.92 5.75 3.55
CA PHE A 14 6.47 4.56 2.84
C PHE A 14 4.94 4.45 2.79
N SER A 15 4.24 4.85 3.87
CA SER A 15 2.78 4.95 3.89
C SER A 15 2.25 5.99 2.89
N PHE A 16 2.96 7.11 2.73
CA PHE A 16 2.62 8.15 1.75
C PHE A 16 2.89 7.68 0.31
N ILE A 17 4.02 7.01 0.06
CA ILE A 17 4.35 6.46 -1.27
C ILE A 17 3.29 5.43 -1.69
N GLY A 18 2.89 4.54 -0.78
CA GLY A 18 1.81 3.57 -1.03
C GLY A 18 0.48 4.25 -1.36
N TRP A 19 0.11 5.27 -0.57
CA TRP A 19 -1.07 6.09 -0.86
C TRP A 19 -0.99 6.78 -2.22
N ALA A 20 0.16 7.38 -2.56
CA ALA A 20 0.35 8.08 -3.82
C ALA A 20 0.25 7.12 -5.01
N TYR A 21 0.85 5.93 -4.89
CA TYR A 21 0.74 4.87 -5.88
C TYR A 21 -0.73 4.50 -6.14
N GLU A 22 -1.48 4.14 -5.09
CA GLU A 22 -2.89 3.78 -5.23
C GLU A 22 -3.74 4.94 -5.76
N THR A 23 -3.50 6.17 -5.26
CA THR A 23 -4.27 7.36 -5.63
C THR A 23 -4.06 7.68 -7.10
N VAL A 24 -2.82 7.64 -7.59
CA VAL A 24 -2.51 7.84 -9.01
C VAL A 24 -3.16 6.75 -9.85
N TYR A 25 -3.03 5.49 -9.43
CA TYR A 25 -3.59 4.34 -10.14
C TYR A 25 -5.12 4.45 -10.31
N TYR A 26 -5.85 4.70 -9.24
CA TYR A 26 -7.31 4.87 -9.30
C TYR A 26 -7.73 6.16 -9.98
N SER A 27 -6.97 7.25 -9.84
CA SER A 27 -7.30 8.53 -10.46
C SER A 27 -7.21 8.47 -11.99
N ILE A 28 -6.19 7.79 -12.51
CA ILE A 28 -6.04 7.54 -13.95
C ILE A 28 -7.21 6.71 -14.47
N GLN A 29 -7.56 5.63 -13.77
CA GLN A 29 -8.64 4.73 -14.19
C GLN A 29 -9.99 5.43 -14.20
N GLN A 30 -10.26 6.25 -13.18
CA GLN A 30 -11.55 6.92 -12.99
C GLN A 30 -11.64 8.27 -13.71
N ARG A 31 -10.54 8.73 -14.32
CA ARG A 31 -10.41 10.04 -14.97
C ARG A 31 -10.82 11.21 -14.07
N LYS A 32 -10.73 11.02 -12.76
CA LYS A 32 -11.02 12.01 -11.72
C LYS A 32 -10.12 11.71 -10.53
N PHE A 33 -9.78 12.73 -9.77
CA PHE A 33 -9.00 12.53 -8.56
C PHE A 33 -9.78 11.65 -7.56
N VAL A 34 -9.17 10.55 -7.14
CA VAL A 34 -9.72 9.61 -6.17
C VAL A 34 -8.71 9.44 -5.04
N ASN A 35 -9.05 9.90 -3.84
CA ASN A 35 -8.27 9.59 -2.65
C ASN A 35 -8.49 8.11 -2.31
N SER A 36 -7.42 7.30 -2.45
CA SER A 36 -7.46 5.86 -2.27
C SER A 36 -7.07 5.39 -0.87
N GLY A 37 -6.70 6.31 0.03
CA GLY A 37 -6.26 5.96 1.37
C GLY A 37 -7.37 5.29 2.17
N PHE A 38 -7.03 4.21 2.89
CA PHE A 38 -7.88 3.71 3.98
C PHE A 38 -8.12 4.81 5.03
N LEU A 39 -7.08 5.57 5.34
CA LEU A 39 -7.16 6.80 6.11
C LEU A 39 -7.73 7.94 5.25
N SER A 40 -8.42 8.89 5.87
CA SER A 40 -8.97 10.06 5.16
C SER A 40 -7.88 11.06 4.74
N THR A 41 -6.67 10.88 5.27
CA THR A 41 -5.44 11.61 4.91
C THR A 41 -4.59 10.87 3.87
N CYS A 42 -3.53 11.51 3.41
CA CYS A 42 -2.61 11.02 2.37
C CYS A 42 -1.67 9.89 2.84
N PHE A 43 -2.17 8.91 3.59
CA PHE A 43 -1.37 7.81 4.12
C PHE A 43 -2.12 6.48 3.97
N CYS A 44 -1.41 5.44 3.55
CA CYS A 44 -1.93 4.08 3.52
C CYS A 44 -1.04 3.19 4.43
N PRO A 45 -1.40 3.03 5.73
CA PRO A 45 -0.52 2.42 6.73
C PRO A 45 -0.06 0.98 6.42
N ILE A 46 -0.86 0.20 5.68
CA ILE A 46 -0.49 -1.17 5.30
C ILE A 46 0.80 -1.19 4.47
N TYR A 47 0.99 -0.21 3.57
CA TYR A 47 2.23 -0.08 2.79
C TYR A 47 3.42 0.30 3.66
N GLY A 48 3.22 1.23 4.60
CA GLY A 48 4.25 1.57 5.58
C GLY A 48 4.66 0.36 6.42
N MET A 49 3.69 -0.42 6.92
CA MET A 49 3.98 -1.61 7.71
C MET A 49 4.70 -2.68 6.89
N GLY A 50 4.25 -2.96 5.66
CA GLY A 50 4.92 -3.92 4.78
C GLY A 50 6.35 -3.51 4.47
N ALA A 51 6.56 -2.24 4.12
CA ALA A 51 7.87 -1.71 3.83
C ALA A 51 8.81 -1.73 5.04
N MET A 52 8.30 -1.44 6.24
CA MET A 52 9.08 -1.50 7.47
C MET A 52 9.45 -2.94 7.86
N LEU A 53 8.52 -3.90 7.69
CA LEU A 53 8.81 -5.31 7.91
C LEU A 53 9.90 -5.79 6.95
N ASP A 54 9.79 -5.48 5.66
CA ASP A 54 10.81 -5.83 4.68
C ASP A 54 12.16 -5.16 5.01
N LEU A 55 12.15 -3.88 5.39
CA LEU A 55 13.38 -3.15 5.73
C LEU A 55 14.10 -3.77 6.94
N ILE A 56 13.35 -4.09 8.00
CA ILE A 56 13.90 -4.63 9.24
C ILE A 56 14.32 -6.10 9.07
N LEU A 57 13.49 -6.91 8.42
CA LEU A 57 13.71 -8.37 8.33
C LEU A 57 14.59 -8.78 7.16
N LEU A 58 14.57 -8.04 6.05
CA LEU A 58 15.17 -8.44 4.78
C LEU A 58 16.24 -7.45 4.27
N GLY A 59 16.43 -6.30 4.93
CA GLY A 59 17.39 -5.28 4.51
C GLY A 59 18.85 -5.73 4.42
N TRP A 60 19.21 -6.83 5.11
CA TRP A 60 20.53 -7.44 5.06
C TRP A 60 20.73 -8.41 3.89
N ILE A 61 19.67 -8.74 3.15
CA ILE A 61 19.73 -9.68 2.03
C ILE A 61 20.27 -8.97 0.78
N GLU A 62 21.44 -9.40 0.33
CA GLU A 62 22.07 -8.81 -0.85
C GLU A 62 21.49 -9.33 -2.16
N ASN A 63 21.22 -10.65 -2.23
CA ASN A 63 20.76 -11.31 -3.45
C ASN A 63 19.31 -10.89 -3.79
N PRO A 64 19.06 -10.27 -4.95
CA PRO A 64 17.75 -9.76 -5.32
C PRO A 64 16.70 -10.85 -5.53
N LEU A 65 17.10 -12.06 -5.94
CA LEU A 65 16.16 -13.19 -6.09
C LEU A 65 15.69 -13.71 -4.73
N ILE A 66 16.61 -13.87 -3.78
CA ILE A 66 16.24 -14.27 -2.40
C ILE A 66 15.34 -13.20 -1.79
N LEU A 67 15.70 -11.93 -1.96
CA LEU A 67 14.92 -10.80 -1.47
C LEU A 67 13.52 -10.75 -2.08
N PHE A 68 13.37 -11.04 -3.37
CA PHE A 68 12.08 -11.13 -4.04
C PHE A 68 11.17 -12.17 -3.38
N PHE A 69 11.65 -13.41 -3.21
CA PHE A 69 10.84 -14.48 -2.65
C PHE A 69 10.57 -14.29 -1.16
N ALA A 70 11.56 -13.83 -0.39
CA ALA A 70 11.38 -13.53 1.03
C ALA A 70 10.39 -12.37 1.23
N GLY A 71 10.52 -11.30 0.44
CA GLY A 71 9.61 -10.16 0.42
C GLY A 71 8.19 -10.56 0.08
N MET A 72 8.01 -11.36 -0.97
CA MET A 72 6.71 -11.93 -1.33
C MET A 72 6.06 -12.66 -0.15
N VAL A 73 6.82 -13.47 0.60
CA VAL A 73 6.27 -14.20 1.76
C VAL A 73 5.89 -13.24 2.89
N VAL A 74 6.76 -12.29 3.24
CA VAL A 74 6.52 -11.33 4.34
C VAL A 74 5.31 -10.46 4.06
N THR A 75 5.27 -9.85 2.88
CA THR A 75 4.20 -8.94 2.46
C THR A 75 2.87 -9.65 2.24
N CYS A 76 2.84 -10.84 1.62
CA CYS A 76 1.62 -11.64 1.54
C CYS A 76 1.13 -12.08 2.93
N SER A 77 2.02 -12.42 3.86
CA SER A 77 1.62 -12.75 5.23
C SER A 77 0.96 -11.56 5.92
N LEU A 78 1.52 -10.36 5.74
CA LEU A 78 0.92 -9.12 6.24
C LEU A 78 -0.44 -8.84 5.59
N GLU A 79 -0.54 -8.91 4.25
CA GLU A 79 -1.79 -8.69 3.53
C GLU A 79 -2.87 -9.66 4.01
N TYR A 80 -2.53 -10.94 4.15
CA TYR A 80 -3.45 -11.95 4.67
C TYR A 80 -3.93 -11.61 6.08
N PHE A 81 -3.00 -11.25 6.98
CA PHE A 81 -3.32 -10.91 8.36
C PHE A 81 -4.21 -9.67 8.44
N VAL A 82 -3.89 -8.60 7.71
CA VAL A 82 -4.68 -7.36 7.69
C VAL A 82 -6.06 -7.60 7.08
N SER A 83 -6.15 -8.38 6.00
CA SER A 83 -7.43 -8.80 5.41
C SER A 83 -8.32 -9.50 6.44
N TRP A 84 -7.76 -10.47 7.18
CA TRP A 84 -8.47 -11.20 8.22
C TRP A 84 -8.88 -10.30 9.40
N LEU A 85 -7.97 -9.42 9.85
CA LEU A 85 -8.22 -8.49 10.95
C LEU A 85 -9.36 -7.52 10.60
N LEU A 86 -9.33 -6.92 9.42
CA LEU A 86 -10.37 -5.99 8.96
C LEU A 86 -11.72 -6.70 8.81
N GLU A 87 -11.75 -7.92 8.27
CA GLU A 87 -12.98 -8.70 8.18
C GLU A 87 -13.52 -9.08 9.57
N THR A 88 -12.66 -9.35 10.52
CA THR A 88 -13.08 -9.67 11.89
C THR A 88 -13.62 -8.44 12.63
N LEU A 89 -13.01 -7.27 12.44
CA LEU A 89 -13.41 -6.03 13.12
C LEU A 89 -14.66 -5.38 12.52
N PHE A 90 -14.86 -5.48 11.21
CA PHE A 90 -15.89 -4.74 10.49
C PHE A 90 -16.86 -5.62 9.70
N HIS A 91 -16.67 -6.95 9.74
CA HIS A 91 -17.50 -7.93 9.04
C HIS A 91 -17.60 -7.68 7.52
N LYS A 92 -16.56 -7.09 6.93
CA LYS A 92 -16.49 -6.72 5.52
C LYS A 92 -15.14 -7.09 4.93
N ARG A 93 -15.12 -7.43 3.63
CA ARG A 93 -13.88 -7.68 2.89
C ARG A 93 -13.49 -6.46 2.10
N TRP A 94 -12.27 -5.98 2.31
CA TRP A 94 -11.72 -4.83 1.58
C TRP A 94 -11.27 -5.20 0.17
N TRP A 95 -10.81 -6.44 -0.01
CA TRP A 95 -10.47 -7.01 -1.30
C TRP A 95 -10.80 -8.50 -1.31
N ASP A 96 -11.05 -9.03 -2.51
CA ASP A 96 -11.32 -10.45 -2.72
C ASP A 96 -10.65 -10.96 -4.01
N TYR A 97 -9.66 -11.82 -3.84
CA TYR A 97 -8.94 -12.50 -4.91
C TYR A 97 -9.54 -13.89 -5.22
N THR A 98 -10.77 -14.19 -4.80
CA THR A 98 -11.42 -15.47 -5.13
C THR A 98 -11.50 -15.68 -6.65
N GLY A 99 -11.01 -16.83 -7.10
CA GLY A 99 -10.93 -17.18 -8.53
C GLY A 99 -9.65 -16.70 -9.23
N TRP A 100 -8.76 -15.97 -8.54
CA TRP A 100 -7.44 -15.65 -9.06
C TRP A 100 -6.47 -16.84 -8.91
N PRO A 101 -5.48 -16.99 -9.81
CA PRO A 101 -4.47 -18.05 -9.70
C PRO A 101 -3.70 -17.98 -8.38
N GLY A 102 -3.57 -19.13 -7.70
CA GLY A 102 -2.86 -19.23 -6.43
C GLY A 102 -3.48 -18.41 -5.30
N ASN A 103 -4.79 -18.15 -5.34
CA ASN A 103 -5.47 -17.45 -4.26
C ASN A 103 -5.55 -18.32 -2.99
N ILE A 104 -5.45 -17.67 -1.82
CA ILE A 104 -5.63 -18.31 -0.52
C ILE A 104 -6.78 -17.60 0.20
N ASN A 105 -7.92 -18.28 0.34
CA ASN A 105 -9.15 -17.77 0.96
C ASN A 105 -9.65 -16.42 0.39
N GLY A 106 -9.24 -16.08 -0.85
CA GLY A 106 -9.50 -14.78 -1.46
C GLY A 106 -8.74 -13.60 -0.85
N ARG A 107 -7.77 -13.82 0.05
CA ARG A 107 -7.07 -12.72 0.76
C ARG A 107 -5.77 -12.29 0.10
N VAL A 108 -5.09 -13.25 -0.52
CA VAL A 108 -3.84 -13.05 -1.26
C VAL A 108 -3.90 -13.88 -2.52
N CYS A 109 -3.14 -13.53 -3.56
CA CYS A 109 -3.01 -14.32 -4.78
C CYS A 109 -1.58 -14.30 -5.32
N LEU A 110 -1.27 -15.20 -6.26
CA LEU A 110 0.07 -15.33 -6.82
C LEU A 110 0.52 -14.07 -7.57
N ILE A 111 -0.38 -13.43 -8.31
CA ILE A 111 -0.07 -12.20 -9.05
C ILE A 111 0.23 -11.05 -8.08
N GLY A 112 -0.54 -10.92 -7.00
CA GLY A 112 -0.28 -9.99 -5.91
C GLY A 112 1.07 -10.27 -5.26
N GLY A 113 1.39 -11.53 -4.97
CA GLY A 113 2.67 -11.93 -4.41
C GLY A 113 3.86 -11.57 -5.30
N ILE A 114 3.78 -11.81 -6.60
CA ILE A 114 4.82 -11.41 -7.56
C ILE A 114 5.01 -9.88 -7.56
N ALA A 115 3.91 -9.13 -7.53
CA ALA A 115 3.97 -7.68 -7.44
C ALA A 115 4.64 -7.23 -6.14
N PHE A 116 4.27 -7.80 -5.00
CA PHE A 116 4.91 -7.46 -3.72
C PHE A 116 6.38 -7.83 -3.68
N GLY A 117 6.78 -9.02 -4.13
CA GLY A 117 8.19 -9.40 -4.21
C GLY A 117 9.01 -8.42 -5.07
N THR A 118 8.43 -7.95 -6.18
CA THR A 118 9.05 -6.91 -7.03
C THR A 118 9.19 -5.59 -6.27
N PHE A 119 8.13 -5.16 -5.58
CA PHE A 119 8.15 -3.95 -4.77
C PHE A 119 9.13 -4.04 -3.60
N THR A 120 9.27 -5.19 -2.95
CA THR A 120 10.26 -5.40 -1.88
C THR A 120 11.68 -5.20 -2.42
N VAL A 121 12.02 -5.77 -3.58
CA VAL A 121 13.35 -5.56 -4.18
C VAL A 121 13.58 -4.08 -4.50
N ALA A 122 12.61 -3.42 -5.14
CA ALA A 122 12.70 -2.00 -5.46
C ALA A 122 12.81 -1.14 -4.19
N LEU A 123 12.04 -1.47 -3.16
CA LEU A 123 12.06 -0.79 -1.88
C LEU A 123 13.45 -0.86 -1.24
N ILE A 124 13.98 -2.07 -1.01
CA ILE A 124 15.22 -2.25 -0.27
C ILE A 124 16.43 -1.75 -1.06
N LYS A 125 16.45 -1.94 -2.39
CA LYS A 125 17.62 -1.60 -3.21
C LYS A 125 17.63 -0.15 -3.71
N LEU A 126 16.47 0.49 -3.84
CA LEU A 126 16.37 1.82 -4.46
C LEU A 126 15.73 2.86 -3.54
N ILE A 127 14.56 2.55 -2.96
CA ILE A 127 13.76 3.55 -2.26
C ILE A 127 14.27 3.80 -0.84
N ALA A 128 14.58 2.73 -0.10
CA ALA A 128 14.98 2.79 1.29
C ALA A 128 16.33 3.51 1.50
N PRO A 129 17.39 3.27 0.70
CA PRO A 129 18.65 4.01 0.83
C PRO A 129 18.43 5.52 0.67
N VAL A 130 17.72 5.93 -0.39
CA VAL A 130 17.40 7.33 -0.65
C VAL A 130 16.57 7.94 0.50
N THR A 131 15.60 7.19 1.02
CA THR A 131 14.75 7.66 2.12
C THR A 131 15.54 7.85 3.42
N ILE A 132 16.44 6.91 3.73
CA ILE A 132 17.29 6.97 4.92
C ILE A 132 18.26 8.15 4.80
N ASP A 133 18.94 8.30 3.67
CA ASP A 133 19.87 9.42 3.42
C ASP A 133 19.15 10.78 3.53
N MET A 134 17.92 10.88 2.99
CA MET A 134 17.10 12.07 3.12
C MET A 134 16.78 12.38 4.59
N ILE A 135 16.37 11.38 5.37
CA ILE A 135 16.06 11.57 6.80
C ILE A 135 17.32 11.94 7.60
N ASP A 136 18.44 11.30 7.31
CA ASP A 136 19.71 11.51 8.02
C ASP A 136 20.31 12.89 7.74
N SER A 137 19.95 13.51 6.61
CA SER A 137 20.32 14.89 6.28
C SER A 137 19.56 15.95 7.09
N VAL A 138 18.49 15.58 7.81
CA VAL A 138 17.65 16.51 8.56
C VAL A 138 18.23 16.80 9.94
N SER A 139 18.19 18.06 10.37
CA SER A 139 18.62 18.45 11.71
C SER A 139 17.76 17.79 12.79
N LEU A 140 18.38 17.41 13.91
CA LEU A 140 17.71 16.73 15.01
C LEU A 140 16.44 17.45 15.53
N PRO A 141 16.42 18.79 15.68
CA PRO A 141 15.20 19.50 16.09
C PRO A 141 14.07 19.37 15.06
N ALA A 142 14.38 19.50 13.76
CA ALA A 142 13.39 19.37 12.70
C ALA A 142 12.85 17.94 12.62
N LEU A 143 13.71 16.94 12.80
CA LEU A 143 13.33 15.53 12.84
C LEU A 143 12.32 15.22 13.95
N HIS A 144 12.53 15.75 15.17
CA HIS A 144 11.56 15.61 16.26
C HIS A 144 10.24 16.33 15.97
N ILE A 145 10.29 17.56 15.46
CA ILE A 145 9.08 18.33 15.13
C ILE A 145 8.25 17.60 14.07
N MET A 146 8.87 17.16 12.97
CA MET A 146 8.19 16.41 11.91
C MET A 146 7.57 15.12 12.45
N THR A 147 8.29 14.38 13.29
CA THR A 147 7.79 13.16 13.92
C THR A 147 6.52 13.44 14.73
N CYS A 148 6.55 14.44 15.61
CA CYS A 148 5.39 14.80 16.43
C CYS A 148 4.19 15.24 15.59
N VAL A 149 4.40 16.09 14.58
CA VAL A 149 3.34 16.59 13.71
C VAL A 149 2.71 15.45 12.90
N ILE A 150 3.53 14.61 12.26
CA ILE A 150 3.04 13.50 11.44
C ILE A 150 2.34 12.46 12.31
N ALA A 151 2.89 12.12 13.48
CA ALA A 151 2.25 11.21 14.42
C ALA A 151 0.88 11.73 14.86
N PHE A 152 0.78 13.02 15.20
CA PHE A 152 -0.49 13.63 15.56
C PHE A 152 -1.51 13.52 14.42
N VAL A 153 -1.12 13.84 13.18
CA VAL A 153 -2.00 13.75 12.00
C VAL A 153 -2.47 12.32 11.75
N MET A 154 -1.56 11.33 11.78
CA MET A 154 -1.90 9.93 11.54
C MET A 154 -2.80 9.37 12.64
N ILE A 155 -2.56 9.71 13.91
CA ILE A 155 -3.39 9.28 15.04
C ILE A 155 -4.78 9.92 14.93
N ALA A 156 -4.86 11.24 14.73
CA ALA A 156 -6.12 11.95 14.59
C ALA A 156 -6.96 11.40 13.43
N ASP A 157 -6.33 11.12 12.28
CA ASP A 157 -7.03 10.53 11.15
C ASP A 157 -7.46 9.09 11.42
N THR A 158 -6.63 8.28 12.08
CA THR A 158 -7.01 6.91 12.46
C THR A 158 -8.23 6.93 13.37
N VAL A 159 -8.25 7.78 14.39
CA VAL A 159 -9.40 7.93 15.30
C VAL A 159 -10.64 8.37 14.53
N LYS A 160 -10.51 9.36 13.63
CA LYS A 160 -11.62 9.84 12.79
C LYS A 160 -12.13 8.74 11.86
N THR A 161 -11.22 8.04 11.17
CA THR A 161 -11.54 6.97 10.23
C THR A 161 -12.25 5.81 10.91
N VAL A 162 -11.81 5.40 12.10
CA VAL A 162 -12.47 4.33 12.87
C VAL A 162 -13.85 4.78 13.36
N LYS A 163 -13.99 6.01 13.88
CA LYS A 163 -15.28 6.54 14.37
C LYS A 163 -16.28 6.82 13.26
N CYS A 164 -15.81 7.31 12.13
CA CYS A 164 -16.59 7.64 10.95
C CYS A 164 -16.51 6.55 9.88
N MET A 165 -16.25 5.30 10.27
CA MET A 165 -16.40 4.12 9.41
C MET A 165 -17.89 3.87 9.15
N ASP A 166 -18.56 4.89 8.61
CA ASP A 166 -19.93 4.89 8.13
C ASP A 166 -19.89 4.60 6.62
N SER A 167 -21.05 4.26 6.10
CA SER A 167 -21.44 3.95 4.72
C SER A 167 -20.67 4.70 3.61
N SER A 168 -20.17 5.90 3.90
CA SER A 168 -19.37 6.74 3.01
C SER A 168 -17.94 6.25 2.70
N LYS A 169 -17.40 5.24 3.39
CA LYS A 169 -16.16 4.55 2.95
C LYS A 169 -16.43 3.22 2.26
N LEU A 170 -17.68 2.74 2.29
CA LEU A 170 -18.06 1.49 1.62
C LEU A 170 -17.97 1.62 0.11
N TRP A 171 -18.31 2.77 -0.46
CA TRP A 171 -18.16 2.96 -1.91
C TRP A 171 -16.72 2.78 -2.36
N TYR A 172 -15.72 3.08 -1.51
CA TYR A 172 -14.31 2.86 -1.86
C TYR A 172 -13.99 1.37 -1.90
N VAL A 173 -14.43 0.63 -0.88
CA VAL A 173 -14.27 -0.84 -0.80
C VAL A 173 -15.00 -1.53 -1.94
N GLU A 174 -16.25 -1.17 -2.20
CA GLU A 174 -17.06 -1.69 -3.31
C GLU A 174 -16.38 -1.43 -4.65
N LYS A 175 -15.82 -0.23 -4.84
CA LYS A 175 -15.13 0.14 -6.08
C LYS A 175 -13.79 -0.57 -6.27
N GLN A 176 -13.05 -0.83 -5.19
CA GLN A 176 -11.88 -1.70 -5.26
C GLN A 176 -12.30 -3.12 -5.66
N ALA A 177 -13.38 -3.66 -5.07
CA ALA A 177 -13.89 -4.98 -5.40
C ALA A 177 -14.37 -5.09 -6.87
N GLU A 178 -15.13 -4.11 -7.35
CA GLU A 178 -15.56 -4.01 -8.75
C GLU A 178 -14.36 -3.99 -9.71
N PHE A 179 -13.34 -3.21 -9.36
CA PHE A 179 -12.14 -3.09 -10.17
C PHE A 179 -11.37 -4.42 -10.25
N MET A 180 -11.23 -5.11 -9.12
CA MET A 180 -10.60 -6.43 -9.10
C MET A 180 -11.41 -7.44 -9.94
N ASP A 181 -12.73 -7.34 -9.97
CA ASP A 181 -13.57 -8.13 -10.88
C ASP A 181 -13.38 -7.75 -12.36
N GLU A 182 -13.21 -6.47 -12.70
CA GLU A 182 -12.86 -6.04 -14.06
C GLU A 182 -11.52 -6.57 -14.54
N LEU A 183 -10.48 -6.53 -13.69
CA LEU A 183 -9.17 -7.10 -13.99
C LEU A 183 -9.25 -8.61 -14.19
N ARG A 184 -9.98 -9.31 -13.31
CA ARG A 184 -10.21 -10.76 -13.41
C ARG A 184 -10.85 -11.13 -14.75
N ASN A 185 -11.88 -10.39 -15.15
CA ASN A 185 -12.63 -10.68 -16.37
C ASN A 185 -11.95 -10.14 -17.64
N GLY A 186 -10.72 -9.60 -17.54
CA GLY A 186 -9.96 -9.07 -18.67
C GLY A 186 -10.59 -7.83 -19.33
N ARG A 187 -11.58 -7.21 -18.69
CA ARG A 187 -12.37 -6.10 -19.27
C ARG A 187 -11.56 -4.80 -19.37
N CYS A 188 -10.54 -4.63 -18.53
CA CYS A 188 -9.62 -3.48 -18.58
C CYS A 188 -8.84 -3.38 -19.91
N VAL A 189 -8.48 -4.49 -20.54
CA VAL A 189 -7.81 -4.48 -21.86
C VAL A 189 -8.74 -3.92 -22.93
N GLY A 190 -10.04 -4.23 -22.84
CA GLY A 190 -11.07 -3.68 -23.72
C GLY A 190 -11.24 -2.18 -23.56
N LEU A 191 -11.13 -1.65 -22.32
CA LEU A 191 -11.25 -0.21 -22.04
C LEU A 191 -10.03 0.56 -22.56
N VAL A 192 -8.81 0.08 -22.30
CA VAL A 192 -7.58 0.70 -22.84
C VAL A 192 -7.57 0.66 -24.36
N LYS A 193 -8.04 -0.43 -24.98
CA LYS A 193 -8.20 -0.53 -26.44
C LYS A 193 -9.24 0.47 -26.96
N LYS A 194 -10.41 0.60 -26.31
CA LYS A 194 -11.44 1.62 -26.62
C LYS A 194 -10.91 3.04 -26.52
N ILE A 195 -10.10 3.33 -25.51
CA ILE A 195 -9.48 4.65 -25.31
C ILE A 195 -8.44 4.91 -26.41
N LYS A 196 -7.58 3.92 -26.71
CA LYS A 196 -6.60 4.02 -27.81
C LYS A 196 -7.27 4.20 -29.17
N ASP A 197 -8.43 3.59 -29.38
CA ASP A 197 -9.22 3.70 -30.61
C ASP A 197 -10.00 5.02 -30.69
N THR A 198 -10.34 5.63 -29.54
CA THR A 198 -10.97 6.96 -29.48
C THR A 198 -9.96 8.08 -29.75
N PHE A 199 -8.69 7.90 -29.38
CA PHE A 199 -7.60 8.83 -29.66
C PHE A 199 -6.90 8.57 -31.02
N ARG A 200 -7.34 7.57 -31.79
CA ARG A 200 -6.87 7.26 -33.16
C ARG A 200 -7.84 7.74 -34.26
N ARG A 201 -8.90 8.45 -33.90
CA ARG A 201 -9.76 9.23 -34.81
C ARG A 201 -9.45 10.70 -34.64
#